data_AF-A0A397GJJ6-F1
#
_entry.id   AF-A0A397GJJ6-F1
#
_cell.length_a   1.000
_cell.length_b   1.000
_cell.length_c   1.000
_cell.angle_alpha   90.00
_cell.angle_beta   90.00
_cell.angle_gamma   90.00
#
_symmetry.space_group_name_H-M   'P 1'
#
loop_
_entity.id
_entity.type
_entity.pdbx_description
1 polymer ?
#
loop_
_entity_poly.entity_id
_entity_poly.type
_entity_poly.pdbx_seq_one_letter_code
_entity_poly.pdbx_strand_id
1 'polypeptide(L)'
;MSNIKKKILVLDLDETLVHATKGGMYGGQQITLTGGYVRHKYVAKRPHVDYFLHVVSEWYTLVTFTAGISEYSDNVVNLLDPDNKLIAKRFARESCTMQGKRYLKDLKIVDSDLSNIFILDNNPISYALNKENGIPIKDWISDPTDTALLDLLPFLEQLSVSETAATTTTSLSSLISTTTATTVETTTNIRNDKNTMMTTLTATMATTNPTTSSSTISTTTTNTTKKITIRQH
;
A
#
# COMPACT_ATOMS: atom_id res chain seq x y z
N MET A 1 -6.93 28.64 20.86
CA MET A 1 -5.98 28.10 19.88
C MET A 1 -6.53 28.41 18.50
N SER A 2 -5.77 29.09 17.64
CA SER A 2 -6.18 29.32 16.26
C SER A 2 -6.44 27.96 15.60
N ASN A 3 -7.60 27.81 14.97
CA ASN A 3 -7.99 26.60 14.28
C ASN A 3 -7.18 26.52 12.98
N ILE A 4 -5.96 25.97 13.03
CA ILE A 4 -5.10 25.82 11.86
C ILE A 4 -5.83 24.89 10.90
N LYS A 5 -6.20 25.40 9.71
CA LYS A 5 -6.87 24.61 8.67
C LYS A 5 -5.95 23.46 8.27
N LYS A 6 -6.43 22.22 8.40
CA LYS A 6 -5.74 21.04 7.88
C LYS A 6 -5.54 21.19 6.36
N LYS A 7 -4.34 20.85 5.88
CA LYS A 7 -4.08 20.71 4.45
C LYS A 7 -4.91 19.59 3.84
N ILE A 8 -5.00 19.53 2.52
CA ILE A 8 -5.77 18.52 1.80
C ILE A 8 -4.81 17.47 1.25
N LEU A 9 -5.10 16.20 1.54
CA LEU A 9 -4.44 15.06 0.90
C LEU A 9 -5.46 14.36 -0.01
N VAL A 10 -5.23 14.49 -1.32
CA VAL A 10 -5.97 13.81 -2.37
C VAL A 10 -5.37 12.42 -2.55
N LEU A 11 -6.21 11.39 -2.53
CA LEU A 11 -5.83 10.00 -2.59
C LEU A 11 -6.41 9.37 -3.86
N ASP A 12 -5.55 8.80 -4.70
CA ASP A 12 -5.99 7.86 -5.72
C ASP A 12 -6.45 6.52 -5.11
N LEU A 13 -7.18 5.70 -5.87
CA LEU A 13 -7.73 4.43 -5.39
C LEU A 13 -7.01 3.21 -5.98
N ASP A 14 -7.15 2.98 -7.29
CA ASP A 14 -6.68 1.78 -7.97
C ASP A 14 -5.14 1.76 -8.05
N GLU A 15 -4.52 0.62 -7.72
CA GLU A 15 -3.07 0.45 -7.62
C GLU A 15 -2.36 1.37 -6.59
N THR A 16 -3.11 2.23 -5.90
CA THR A 16 -2.63 3.13 -4.83
C THR A 16 -3.08 2.65 -3.45
N LEU A 17 -4.38 2.57 -3.17
CA LEU A 17 -4.96 2.11 -1.90
C LEU A 17 -5.59 0.72 -1.98
N VAL A 18 -6.04 0.33 -3.16
CA VAL A 18 -6.67 -0.96 -3.45
C VAL A 18 -6.20 -1.50 -4.79
N HIS A 19 -6.45 -2.78 -5.04
CA HIS A 19 -6.25 -3.39 -6.34
C HIS A 19 -7.50 -4.20 -6.70
N ALA A 20 -8.05 -3.96 -7.89
CA ALA A 20 -9.27 -4.60 -8.36
C ALA A 20 -9.01 -5.56 -9.52
N THR A 21 -9.31 -6.84 -9.31
CA THR A 21 -9.08 -7.89 -10.32
C THR A 21 -10.37 -8.28 -11.05
N LYS A 22 -10.23 -8.64 -12.32
CA LYS A 22 -11.29 -9.28 -13.12
C LYS A 22 -11.01 -10.78 -13.18
N GLY A 23 -11.85 -11.59 -12.53
CA GLY A 23 -11.79 -13.05 -12.60
C GLY A 23 -10.96 -13.69 -11.49
N GLY A 24 -11.65 -14.48 -10.65
CA GLY A 24 -11.07 -15.33 -9.61
C GLY A 24 -10.68 -14.59 -8.33
N MET A 25 -11.01 -15.21 -7.18
CA MET A 25 -10.52 -14.77 -5.88
C MET A 25 -9.03 -15.13 -5.75
N TYR A 26 -8.18 -14.15 -5.49
CA TYR A 26 -6.83 -14.38 -4.95
C TYR A 26 -6.83 -13.94 -3.48
N GLY A 27 -6.03 -14.59 -2.63
CA GLY A 27 -6.04 -14.36 -1.18
C GLY A 27 -5.91 -12.88 -0.81
N GLY A 28 -6.73 -12.40 0.15
CA GLY A 28 -6.74 -11.00 0.61
C GLY A 28 -7.81 -10.10 -0.02
N GLN A 29 -8.62 -10.60 -0.96
CA GLN A 29 -9.76 -9.85 -1.51
C GLN A 29 -10.96 -9.87 -0.56
N GLN A 30 -11.49 -8.69 -0.24
CA GLN A 30 -12.43 -8.52 0.86
C GLN A 30 -13.89 -8.38 0.41
N ILE A 31 -14.15 -7.91 -0.83
CA ILE A 31 -15.51 -7.71 -1.34
C ILE A 31 -15.60 -8.00 -2.85
N THR A 32 -16.72 -8.59 -3.27
CA THR A 32 -17.19 -8.61 -4.65
C THR A 32 -18.09 -7.41 -4.91
N LEU A 33 -17.65 -6.48 -5.76
CA LEU A 33 -18.50 -5.36 -6.18
C LEU A 33 -19.44 -5.83 -7.29
N THR A 34 -20.75 -5.73 -7.02
CA THR A 34 -21.82 -6.15 -7.93
C THR A 34 -22.86 -5.04 -8.01
N GLY A 35 -23.05 -4.45 -9.18
CA GLY A 35 -24.02 -3.37 -9.40
C GLY A 35 -23.89 -2.74 -10.80
N GLY A 36 -25.03 -2.41 -11.42
CA GLY A 36 -25.10 -1.64 -12.68
C GLY A 36 -24.18 -2.12 -13.80
N TYR A 37 -23.29 -1.23 -14.26
CA TYR A 37 -22.30 -1.53 -15.33
C TYR A 37 -21.00 -2.16 -14.79
N VAL A 38 -20.87 -2.34 -13.47
CA VAL A 38 -19.69 -2.92 -12.84
C VAL A 38 -19.72 -4.44 -13.00
N ARG A 39 -18.90 -4.95 -13.92
CA ARG A 39 -18.57 -6.39 -14.01
C ARG A 39 -17.97 -6.84 -12.67
N HIS A 40 -18.21 -8.09 -12.26
CA HIS A 40 -17.72 -8.64 -10.99
C HIS A 40 -16.22 -8.32 -10.81
N LYS A 41 -15.94 -7.45 -9.84
CA LYS A 41 -14.58 -7.08 -9.43
C LYS A 41 -14.37 -7.56 -8.01
N TYR A 42 -13.25 -8.23 -7.78
CA TYR A 42 -12.76 -8.47 -6.43
C TYR A 42 -11.80 -7.35 -6.07
N VAL A 43 -12.02 -6.73 -4.91
CA VAL A 43 -11.17 -5.63 -4.43
C VAL A 43 -10.35 -6.11 -3.24
N ALA A 44 -9.03 -5.99 -3.34
CA ALA A 44 -8.10 -6.20 -2.25
C ALA A 44 -7.67 -4.84 -1.68
N LYS A 45 -7.56 -4.76 -0.37
CA LYS A 45 -7.00 -3.59 0.32
C LYS A 45 -5.48 -3.68 0.34
N ARG A 46 -4.78 -2.60 0.01
CA ARG A 46 -3.33 -2.53 0.18
C ARG A 46 -2.99 -2.74 1.66
N PRO A 47 -1.95 -3.51 2.00
CA PRO A 47 -1.54 -3.67 3.39
C PRO A 47 -1.41 -2.31 4.09
N HIS A 48 -1.83 -2.28 5.34
CA HIS A 48 -1.80 -1.10 6.22
C HIS A 48 -2.71 0.07 5.83
N VAL A 49 -3.56 -0.04 4.80
CA VAL A 49 -4.40 1.08 4.35
C VAL A 49 -5.31 1.64 5.44
N ASP A 50 -5.89 0.80 6.30
CA ASP A 50 -6.76 1.28 7.39
C ASP A 50 -6.01 2.13 8.41
N TYR A 51 -4.84 1.63 8.82
CA TYR A 51 -3.98 2.36 9.74
C TYR A 51 -3.47 3.65 9.10
N PHE A 52 -3.04 3.58 7.84
CA PHE A 52 -2.60 4.74 7.07
C PHE A 52 -3.68 5.83 7.03
N LEU A 53 -4.90 5.49 6.59
CA LEU A 53 -6.02 6.43 6.49
C LEU A 53 -6.37 7.06 7.84
N HIS A 54 -6.38 6.27 8.91
CA HIS A 54 -6.62 6.79 10.25
C HIS A 54 -5.56 7.82 10.65
N VAL A 55 -4.27 7.48 10.52
CA VAL A 55 -3.17 8.38 10.88
C VAL A 55 -3.19 9.66 10.03
N VAL A 56 -3.28 9.55 8.70
CA VAL A 56 -3.23 10.75 7.84
C VAL A 56 -4.47 11.62 7.97
N SER A 57 -5.62 11.08 8.40
CA SER A 57 -6.82 11.88 8.68
C SER A 57 -6.66 12.82 9.88
N GLU A 58 -5.75 12.51 10.80
CA GLU A 58 -5.40 13.40 11.92
C GLU A 58 -4.63 14.63 11.45
N TRP A 59 -3.91 14.54 10.33
CA TRP A 59 -3.08 15.62 9.79
C TRP A 59 -3.75 16.37 8.63
N TYR A 60 -4.55 15.66 7.83
CA TYR A 60 -5.09 16.16 6.57
C TYR A 60 -6.62 16.06 6.51
N THR A 61 -7.23 16.93 5.72
CA THR A 61 -8.56 16.68 5.16
C THR A 61 -8.39 15.72 3.99
N LEU A 62 -8.97 14.52 4.08
CA LEU A 62 -8.83 13.51 3.05
C LEU A 62 -9.87 13.66 1.95
N VAL A 63 -9.43 13.55 0.71
CA VAL A 63 -10.28 13.59 -0.49
C VAL A 63 -9.88 12.42 -1.38
N THR A 64 -10.83 11.69 -1.95
CA THR A 64 -10.51 10.69 -2.98
C THR A 64 -10.67 11.29 -4.36
N PHE A 65 -9.72 11.04 -5.27
CA PHE A 65 -9.86 11.42 -6.68
C PHE A 65 -9.32 10.29 -7.55
N THR A 66 -10.21 9.57 -8.24
CA THR A 66 -9.87 8.43 -9.10
C THR A 66 -10.26 8.67 -10.57
N ALA A 67 -9.57 7.99 -11.48
CA ALA A 67 -10.00 7.85 -12.88
C ALA A 67 -11.02 6.69 -13.07
N GLY A 68 -11.42 6.01 -12.01
CA GLY A 68 -12.54 5.07 -11.97
C GLY A 68 -13.90 5.78 -12.02
N ILE A 69 -14.92 5.10 -12.54
CA ILE A 69 -16.30 5.63 -12.56
C ILE A 69 -16.90 5.69 -11.15
N SER A 70 -17.80 6.65 -10.93
CA SER A 70 -18.42 6.90 -9.61
C SER A 70 -19.02 5.64 -8.95
N GLU A 71 -19.76 4.83 -9.72
CA GLU A 71 -20.38 3.59 -9.22
C GLU A 71 -19.35 2.61 -8.61
N TYR A 72 -18.18 2.49 -9.23
CA TYR A 72 -17.10 1.65 -8.72
C TYR A 72 -16.40 2.31 -7.52
N SER A 73 -16.07 3.60 -7.63
CA SER A 73 -15.31 4.29 -6.61
C SER A 73 -16.08 4.42 -5.30
N ASP A 74 -17.38 4.68 -5.35
CA ASP A 74 -18.20 4.82 -4.14
C ASP A 74 -18.20 3.54 -3.31
N ASN A 75 -18.29 2.40 -3.99
CA ASN A 75 -18.19 1.08 -3.38
C ASN A 75 -16.82 0.84 -2.73
N VAL A 76 -15.73 1.22 -3.40
CA VAL A 76 -14.37 1.12 -2.84
C VAL A 76 -14.22 2.02 -1.62
N VAL A 77 -14.67 3.28 -1.69
CA VAL A 77 -14.56 4.20 -0.55
C VAL A 77 -15.41 3.72 0.62
N ASN A 78 -16.60 3.15 0.38
CA ASN A 78 -17.42 2.56 1.45
C ASN A 78 -16.75 1.32 2.10
N LEU A 79 -15.87 0.61 1.40
CA LEU A 79 -15.05 -0.45 1.99
C LEU A 79 -13.91 0.12 2.86
N LEU A 80 -13.35 1.26 2.47
CA LEU A 80 -12.22 1.90 3.17
C LEU A 80 -12.67 2.75 4.36
N ASP A 81 -13.81 3.40 4.26
CA ASP A 81 -14.39 4.31 5.27
C ASP A 81 -15.88 3.99 5.46
N PRO A 82 -16.22 2.82 6.05
CA PRO A 82 -17.60 2.36 6.17
C PRO A 82 -18.49 3.26 7.01
N ASP A 83 -17.90 3.99 7.96
CA ASP A 83 -18.61 4.93 8.84
C ASP A 83 -18.72 6.34 8.24
N ASN A 84 -18.09 6.60 7.09
CA ASN A 84 -18.01 7.92 6.44
C ASN A 84 -17.44 9.01 7.36
N LYS A 85 -16.36 8.68 8.10
CA LYS A 85 -15.72 9.59 9.07
C LYS A 85 -14.40 10.16 8.59
N LEU A 86 -13.74 9.52 7.63
CA LEU A 86 -12.38 9.86 7.21
C LEU A 86 -12.34 10.69 5.92
N ILE A 87 -13.16 10.34 4.92
CA ILE A 87 -13.13 10.95 3.59
C ILE A 87 -14.15 12.08 3.48
N ALA A 88 -13.67 13.32 3.29
CA ALA A 88 -14.50 14.51 3.26
C ALA A 88 -15.20 14.73 1.91
N LYS A 89 -14.55 14.40 0.79
CA LYS A 89 -15.09 14.54 -0.58
C LYS A 89 -14.59 13.43 -1.49
N ARG A 90 -15.40 13.09 -2.49
CA ARG A 90 -15.12 12.04 -3.48
C ARG A 90 -15.25 12.60 -4.89
N PHE A 91 -14.19 12.49 -5.67
CA PHE A 91 -14.12 12.81 -7.09
C PHE A 91 -13.82 11.53 -7.88
N ALA A 92 -14.50 11.37 -8.99
CA ALA A 92 -14.37 10.20 -9.85
C ALA A 92 -14.02 10.64 -11.28
N ARG A 93 -14.04 9.70 -12.23
CA ARG A 93 -13.71 9.93 -13.64
C ARG A 93 -14.43 11.12 -14.24
N GLU A 94 -15.68 11.32 -13.87
CA GLU A 94 -16.53 12.40 -14.38
C GLU A 94 -15.99 13.79 -14.00
N SER A 95 -15.14 13.88 -12.97
CA SER A 95 -14.45 15.09 -12.55
C SER A 95 -13.07 15.27 -13.20
N CYS A 96 -12.55 14.26 -13.91
CA CYS A 96 -11.26 14.36 -14.59
C CYS A 96 -11.35 15.28 -15.82
N THR A 97 -10.27 16.02 -16.06
CA THR A 97 -10.05 16.69 -17.35
C THR A 97 -9.51 15.66 -18.34
N MET A 98 -10.24 15.43 -19.43
CA MET A 98 -9.81 14.48 -20.46
C MET A 98 -8.90 15.18 -21.47
N GLN A 99 -7.65 14.71 -21.58
CA GLN A 99 -6.69 15.19 -22.59
C GLN A 99 -6.28 14.02 -23.49
N GLY A 100 -6.83 13.98 -24.70
CA GLY A 100 -6.72 12.81 -25.57
C GLY A 100 -7.43 11.60 -24.95
N LYS A 101 -6.68 10.51 -24.67
CA LYS A 101 -7.19 9.29 -24.03
C LYS A 101 -6.79 9.18 -22.55
N ARG A 102 -6.31 10.27 -21.95
CA ARG A 102 -5.81 10.30 -20.57
C ARG A 102 -6.76 11.10 -19.70
N TYR A 103 -6.91 10.64 -18.46
CA TYR A 103 -7.67 11.34 -17.42
C TYR A 103 -6.68 12.08 -16.52
N LEU A 104 -6.77 13.41 -16.49
CA LEU A 104 -5.96 14.27 -15.63
C LEU A 104 -6.84 14.78 -14.49
N LYS A 105 -6.27 14.84 -13.30
CA LYS A 105 -6.89 15.25 -12.05
C LYS A 105 -6.45 16.68 -11.75
N ASP A 106 -7.23 17.65 -12.22
CA ASP A 106 -6.95 19.07 -11.93
C ASP A 106 -7.27 19.36 -10.46
N LEU A 107 -6.24 19.60 -9.66
CA LEU A 107 -6.40 19.84 -8.22
C LEU A 107 -7.16 21.13 -7.91
N LYS A 108 -7.24 22.07 -8.86
CA LYS A 108 -7.98 23.34 -8.68
C LYS A 108 -9.47 23.15 -8.47
N ILE A 109 -10.04 22.02 -8.89
CA ILE A 109 -11.46 21.71 -8.63
C ILE A 109 -11.68 21.27 -7.18
N VAL A 110 -10.63 20.81 -6.50
CA VAL A 110 -10.68 20.38 -5.10
C VAL A 110 -10.49 21.58 -4.17
N ASP A 111 -9.44 22.37 -4.42
CA ASP A 111 -9.16 23.64 -3.73
C ASP A 111 -8.37 24.56 -4.68
N SER A 112 -8.73 25.85 -4.73
CA SER A 112 -8.04 26.84 -5.56
C SER A 112 -6.65 27.19 -5.04
N ASP A 113 -6.41 27.02 -3.73
CA ASP A 113 -5.11 27.25 -3.10
C ASP A 113 -4.25 25.98 -3.17
N LEU A 114 -3.41 25.92 -4.20
CA LEU A 114 -2.52 24.79 -4.42
C LEU A 114 -1.37 24.70 -3.40
N SER A 115 -1.17 25.70 -2.52
CA SER A 115 -0.11 25.64 -1.51
C SER A 115 -0.41 24.66 -0.37
N ASN A 116 -1.69 24.26 -0.23
CA ASN A 116 -2.21 23.46 0.86
C ASN A 116 -2.82 22.12 0.40
N ILE A 117 -2.52 21.67 -0.82
CA ILE A 117 -3.04 20.41 -1.38
C ILE A 117 -1.90 19.53 -1.90
N PHE A 118 -2.02 18.23 -1.68
CA PHE A 118 -1.12 17.22 -2.24
C PHE A 118 -1.93 16.07 -2.81
N ILE A 119 -1.38 15.37 -3.79
CA ILE A 119 -1.99 14.17 -4.35
C ILE A 119 -1.04 12.98 -4.28
N LEU A 120 -1.49 11.90 -3.65
CA LEU A 120 -0.83 10.60 -3.65
C LEU A 120 -1.44 9.74 -4.77
N ASP A 121 -0.63 9.42 -5.77
CA ASP A 121 -1.07 8.72 -6.97
C ASP A 121 0.10 7.98 -7.60
N ASN A 122 -0.14 6.74 -8.04
CA ASN A 122 0.89 5.91 -8.64
C ASN A 122 1.20 6.29 -10.09
N ASN A 123 0.33 7.05 -10.75
CA ASN A 123 0.47 7.43 -12.16
C ASN A 123 0.79 8.93 -12.32
N PRO A 124 2.03 9.29 -12.71
CA PRO A 124 2.44 10.68 -12.92
C PRO A 124 1.63 11.48 -13.94
N ILE A 125 0.92 10.79 -14.85
CA ILE A 125 0.04 11.44 -15.82
C ILE A 125 -1.20 12.02 -15.13
N SER A 126 -1.70 11.38 -14.07
CA SER A 126 -2.90 11.80 -13.35
C SER A 126 -2.76 13.22 -12.82
N TYR A 127 -1.62 13.57 -12.23
CA TYR A 127 -1.35 14.89 -11.65
C TYR A 127 -0.45 15.78 -12.53
N ALA A 128 -0.41 15.52 -13.84
CA ALA A 128 0.46 16.25 -14.77
C ALA A 128 0.15 17.77 -14.86
N LEU A 129 -1.05 18.21 -14.46
CA LEU A 129 -1.43 19.63 -14.37
C LEU A 129 -0.87 20.33 -13.13
N ASN A 130 -0.55 19.57 -12.08
CA ASN A 130 -0.12 20.08 -10.77
C ASN A 130 1.07 19.24 -10.25
N LYS A 131 2.11 19.09 -11.08
CA LYS A 131 3.22 18.14 -10.84
C LYS A 131 3.91 18.34 -9.48
N GLU A 132 4.06 19.58 -9.05
CA GLU A 132 4.71 19.95 -7.79
C GLU A 132 3.93 19.48 -6.56
N ASN A 133 2.61 19.28 -6.69
CA ASN A 133 1.74 18.76 -5.64
C ASN A 133 1.72 17.22 -5.59
N GLY A 134 2.35 16.56 -6.55
CA GLY A 134 2.34 15.11 -6.69
C GLY A 134 3.30 14.40 -5.74
N ILE A 135 2.80 13.38 -5.06
CA ILE A 135 3.55 12.44 -4.24
C ILE A 135 3.49 11.09 -4.96
N PRO A 136 4.58 10.66 -5.62
CA PRO A 136 4.57 9.38 -6.33
C PRO A 136 4.57 8.22 -5.32
N ILE A 137 3.88 7.15 -5.68
CA ILE A 137 3.93 5.87 -4.98
C ILE A 137 3.99 4.75 -6.00
N LYS A 138 4.64 3.63 -5.67
CA LYS A 138 4.66 2.48 -6.57
C LYS A 138 3.26 1.85 -6.68
N ASP A 139 2.96 1.35 -7.87
CA ASP A 139 1.83 0.47 -8.13
C ASP A 139 1.78 -0.67 -7.12
N TRP A 140 0.59 -1.00 -6.64
CA TRP A 140 0.36 -2.16 -5.79
C TRP A 140 -0.57 -3.17 -6.46
N ILE A 141 -0.03 -4.38 -6.66
CA ILE A 141 -0.71 -5.49 -7.33
C ILE A 141 -0.79 -6.68 -6.38
N SER A 142 -1.68 -6.60 -5.40
CA SER A 142 -1.98 -7.68 -4.44
C SER A 142 -0.79 -8.26 -3.65
N ASP A 143 0.36 -7.57 -3.57
CA ASP A 143 1.51 -8.02 -2.77
C ASP A 143 1.18 -7.87 -1.27
N PRO A 144 1.06 -8.98 -0.52
CA PRO A 144 0.70 -8.90 0.90
C PRO A 144 1.84 -8.38 1.79
N THR A 145 3.06 -8.27 1.26
CA THR A 145 4.25 -7.80 1.99
C THR A 145 4.55 -6.31 1.77
N ASP A 146 3.72 -5.61 1.01
CA ASP A 146 3.91 -4.20 0.68
C ASP A 146 3.87 -3.29 1.93
N THR A 147 4.84 -2.39 2.06
CA THR A 147 4.95 -1.43 3.17
C THR A 147 4.83 0.02 2.72
N ALA A 148 4.58 0.30 1.44
CA ALA A 148 4.80 1.64 0.87
C ALA A 148 3.95 2.74 1.53
N LEU A 149 2.74 2.41 1.99
CA LEU A 149 1.89 3.34 2.72
C LEU A 149 2.49 3.70 4.09
N LEU A 150 3.10 2.74 4.80
CA LEU A 150 3.78 3.00 6.07
C LEU A 150 5.02 3.85 5.86
N ASP A 151 5.80 3.55 4.83
CA ASP A 151 7.05 4.25 4.51
C ASP A 151 6.82 5.73 4.19
N LEU A 152 5.61 6.10 3.76
CA LEU A 152 5.20 7.48 3.50
C LEU A 152 4.77 8.27 4.75
N LEU A 153 4.46 7.64 5.88
CA LEU A 153 3.93 8.34 7.04
C LEU A 153 4.88 9.44 7.57
N PRO A 154 6.20 9.21 7.74
CA PRO A 154 7.10 10.26 8.23
C PRO A 154 7.21 11.45 7.27
N PHE A 155 7.09 11.21 5.97
CA PHE A 155 7.07 12.25 4.94
C PHE A 155 5.82 13.12 5.05
N LEU A 156 4.66 12.47 5.11
CA LEU A 156 3.36 13.13 5.16
C LEU A 156 3.19 13.90 6.47
N GLU A 157 3.71 13.39 7.59
CA GLU A 157 3.71 14.13 8.85
C GLU A 157 4.46 15.47 8.71
N GLN A 158 5.69 15.44 8.19
CA GLN A 158 6.50 16.64 7.97
C GLN A 158 5.84 17.61 6.97
N LEU A 159 5.24 17.07 5.91
CA LEU A 159 4.57 17.85 4.89
C LEU A 159 3.29 18.51 5.41
N SER A 160 2.65 17.94 6.43
CA SER A 160 1.41 18.48 7.02
C SER A 160 1.64 19.82 7.72
N VAL A 161 2.83 20.03 8.28
CA VAL A 161 3.21 21.23 9.05
C VAL A 161 4.07 22.23 8.27
N SER A 162 4.46 21.92 7.03
CA SER A 162 5.28 22.82 6.20
C SER A 162 4.52 24.07 5.75
N GLU A 163 5.20 25.16 5.39
CA GLU A 163 4.51 26.40 4.99
C GLU A 163 4.04 26.40 3.53
N THR A 164 4.67 25.64 2.60
CA THR A 164 4.31 25.64 1.17
C THR A 164 4.52 24.29 0.47
N ALA A 165 3.64 23.96 -0.49
CA ALA A 165 3.68 22.73 -1.28
C ALA A 165 4.86 22.63 -2.27
N ALA A 166 5.20 23.71 -2.99
CA ALA A 166 6.04 23.65 -4.19
C ALA A 166 7.53 23.33 -3.96
N THR A 167 8.11 23.76 -2.83
CA THR A 167 9.54 23.54 -2.53
C THR A 167 9.77 22.25 -1.72
N THR A 168 8.73 21.76 -1.05
CA THR A 168 8.84 20.76 0.02
C THR A 168 8.78 19.33 -0.52
N THR A 169 7.92 19.02 -1.49
CA THR A 169 7.79 17.68 -2.10
C THR A 169 9.07 17.22 -2.78
N THR A 170 9.70 18.07 -3.60
CA THR A 170 10.97 17.76 -4.29
C THR A 170 12.14 17.60 -3.32
N SER A 171 12.24 18.49 -2.32
CA SER A 171 13.34 18.46 -1.35
C SER A 171 13.24 17.26 -0.40
N LEU A 172 12.05 17.00 0.17
CA LEU A 172 11.86 15.90 1.12
C LEU A 172 11.85 14.51 0.45
N SER A 173 11.36 14.37 -0.79
CA SER A 173 11.42 13.10 -1.52
C SER A 173 12.87 12.68 -1.82
N SER A 174 13.75 13.65 -2.09
CA SER A 174 15.19 13.39 -2.22
C SER A 174 15.84 12.94 -0.90
N LEU A 175 15.40 13.49 0.24
CA LEU A 175 15.93 13.14 1.56
C LEU A 175 15.54 11.71 1.99
N ILE A 176 14.33 11.27 1.66
CA ILE A 176 13.86 9.91 1.96
C ILE A 176 14.52 8.89 1.03
N SER A 177 14.68 9.21 -0.25
CA SER A 177 15.43 8.37 -1.19
C SER A 177 16.88 8.17 -0.73
N THR A 178 17.50 9.22 -0.17
CA THR A 178 18.85 9.14 0.38
C THR A 178 18.89 8.33 1.68
N THR A 179 17.95 8.54 2.61
CA THR A 179 17.91 7.84 3.90
C THR A 179 17.63 6.34 3.73
N THR A 180 16.73 5.97 2.80
CA THR A 180 16.46 4.57 2.46
C THR A 180 17.66 3.91 1.80
N ALA A 181 18.35 4.59 0.88
CA ALA A 181 19.60 4.10 0.28
C ALA A 181 20.70 3.88 1.34
N THR A 182 20.91 4.85 2.25
CA THR A 182 21.91 4.72 3.32
C THR A 182 21.55 3.60 4.31
N THR A 183 20.27 3.40 4.61
CA THR A 183 19.81 2.30 5.48
C THR A 183 20.03 0.94 4.80
N VAL A 184 19.80 0.83 3.49
CA VAL A 184 20.10 -0.39 2.71
C VAL A 184 21.60 -0.68 2.69
N GLU A 185 22.46 0.32 2.50
CA GLU A 185 23.93 0.16 2.54
C GLU A 185 24.46 -0.20 3.94
N THR A 186 23.89 0.35 5.01
CA THR A 186 24.28 -0.06 6.38
C THR A 186 23.82 -1.49 6.69
N THR A 187 22.63 -1.90 6.20
CA THR A 187 22.12 -3.25 6.44
C THR A 187 22.89 -4.31 5.65
N THR A 188 23.36 -4.02 4.44
CA THR A 188 24.23 -4.92 3.65
C THR A 188 25.62 -5.04 4.26
N ASN A 189 26.19 -3.94 4.78
CA ASN A 189 27.48 -3.97 5.49
C ASN A 189 27.40 -4.74 6.82
N ILE A 190 26.31 -4.61 7.59
CA ILE A 190 26.10 -5.41 8.81
C ILE A 190 25.92 -6.91 8.49
N ARG A 191 25.33 -7.24 7.33
CA ARG A 191 25.18 -8.64 6.88
C ARG A 191 26.52 -9.26 6.47
N ASN A 192 27.42 -8.48 5.89
CA ASN A 192 28.79 -8.92 5.57
C ASN A 192 29.67 -9.07 6.82
N ASP A 193 29.49 -8.23 7.85
CA ASP A 193 30.19 -8.40 9.13
C ASP A 193 29.70 -9.64 9.90
N LYS A 194 28.39 -9.95 9.88
CA LYS A 194 27.86 -11.17 10.51
C LYS A 194 28.33 -12.45 9.84
N ASN A 195 28.48 -12.48 8.51
CA ASN A 195 29.05 -13.62 7.80
C ASN A 195 30.55 -13.81 8.08
N THR A 196 31.28 -12.72 8.33
CA THR A 196 32.69 -12.76 8.71
C THR A 196 32.86 -13.29 10.14
N MET A 197 31.96 -12.92 11.06
CA MET A 197 31.99 -13.38 12.46
C MET A 197 31.47 -14.82 12.67
N MET A 198 30.55 -15.33 11.82
CA MET A 198 30.09 -16.73 11.88
C MET A 198 31.11 -17.74 11.35
N THR A 199 32.04 -17.32 10.49
CA THR A 199 33.04 -18.23 9.89
C THR A 199 34.21 -18.54 10.84
N THR A 200 34.37 -17.79 11.94
CA THR A 200 35.45 -17.99 12.93
C THR A 200 35.06 -18.90 14.10
N LEU A 201 33.78 -19.30 14.22
CA LEU A 201 33.29 -20.08 15.37
C LEU A 201 33.03 -21.58 15.10
N THR A 202 33.34 -22.10 13.91
CA THR A 202 33.20 -23.53 13.56
C THR A 202 34.53 -24.27 13.38
N ALA A 203 35.63 -23.75 13.92
CA ALA A 203 36.95 -24.38 13.85
C ALA A 203 37.53 -24.70 15.22
N THR A 204 36.76 -25.30 16.12
CA THR A 204 37.30 -26.05 17.26
C THR A 204 36.25 -27.04 17.75
N MET A 205 36.68 -28.26 18.08
CA MET A 205 35.88 -29.39 18.61
C MET A 205 35.36 -30.39 17.56
N ALA A 206 36.26 -31.27 17.11
CA ALA A 206 35.92 -32.61 16.66
C ALA A 206 37.07 -33.58 16.98
N THR A 207 37.21 -33.97 18.25
CA THR A 207 37.90 -35.20 18.64
C THR A 207 37.12 -35.85 19.78
N THR A 208 36.59 -37.04 19.51
CA THR A 208 36.52 -38.27 20.34
C THR A 208 35.22 -39.04 20.10
N ASN A 209 35.39 -40.22 19.49
CA ASN A 209 34.46 -41.35 19.53
C ASN A 209 34.70 -42.12 20.86
N PRO A 210 33.71 -42.85 21.42
CA PRO A 210 33.65 -44.30 21.11
C PRO A 210 32.24 -44.98 21.11
N THR A 211 32.10 -45.89 20.13
CA THR A 211 31.49 -47.25 20.12
C THR A 211 30.23 -47.67 20.90
N THR A 212 29.24 -48.12 20.10
CA THR A 212 28.43 -49.37 20.13
C THR A 212 27.45 -49.70 21.27
N SER A 213 26.17 -49.88 20.92
CA SER A 213 25.51 -51.20 20.86
C SER A 213 24.08 -51.13 20.27
N SER A 214 23.71 -52.17 19.54
CA SER A 214 22.50 -52.35 18.74
C SER A 214 21.31 -52.85 19.56
N SER A 215 20.08 -52.48 19.17
CA SER A 215 18.93 -53.41 19.16
C SER A 215 17.77 -52.91 18.29
N THR A 216 17.44 -53.75 17.32
CA THR A 216 16.32 -53.78 16.37
C THR A 216 14.95 -53.90 17.06
N ILE A 217 13.93 -53.13 16.65
CA ILE A 217 12.52 -53.55 16.67
C ILE A 217 11.81 -52.98 15.43
N SER A 218 11.01 -53.84 14.80
CA SER A 218 10.28 -53.69 13.54
C SER A 218 8.78 -53.50 13.76
N THR A 219 8.08 -53.04 12.70
CA THR A 219 6.62 -53.08 12.43
C THR A 219 5.74 -52.11 13.25
N THR A 220 4.68 -51.45 12.75
CA THR A 220 3.66 -51.85 11.78
C THR A 220 2.92 -50.63 11.20
N THR A 221 2.57 -50.71 9.92
CA THR A 221 1.71 -49.81 9.13
C THR A 221 0.22 -50.02 9.41
N THR A 222 -0.59 -48.96 9.51
CA THR A 222 -2.00 -49.00 9.07
C THR A 222 -2.49 -47.64 8.56
N ASN A 223 -2.73 -47.60 7.25
CA ASN A 223 -3.54 -46.60 6.55
C ASN A 223 -5.04 -46.88 6.78
N THR A 224 -5.87 -45.85 6.93
CA THR A 224 -7.32 -45.97 6.68
C THR A 224 -7.85 -44.69 6.06
N THR A 225 -8.11 -44.78 4.75
CA THR A 225 -8.83 -43.81 3.93
C THR A 225 -10.34 -43.99 4.13
N LYS A 226 -11.08 -42.93 4.47
CA LYS A 226 -12.55 -42.89 4.34
C LYS A 226 -12.97 -41.92 3.23
N LYS A 227 -13.65 -42.50 2.25
CA LYS A 227 -14.23 -41.93 1.04
C LYS A 227 -15.60 -41.32 1.40
N ILE A 228 -15.82 -40.05 1.08
CA ILE A 228 -17.14 -39.38 1.19
C ILE A 228 -17.76 -39.32 -0.20
N THR A 229 -18.96 -39.89 -0.31
CA THR A 229 -19.78 -39.92 -1.53
C THR A 229 -20.74 -38.73 -1.56
N ILE A 230 -20.76 -38.02 -2.68
CA ILE A 230 -21.70 -36.95 -3.03
C ILE A 230 -23.03 -37.58 -3.48
N ARG A 231 -24.16 -37.05 -3.00
CA ARG A 231 -25.49 -37.23 -3.63
C ARG A 231 -26.06 -35.86 -3.98
N GLN A 232 -26.41 -35.69 -5.25
CA GLN A 232 -27.21 -34.59 -5.77
C GLN A 232 -28.70 -34.92 -5.61
N HIS A 233 -29.48 -33.91 -5.25
CA HIS A 233 -30.88 -33.73 -5.63
C HIS A 233 -31.05 -32.28 -6.07
#